data_AF-A0A1A6GDG5-F1
#
_entry.id   AF-A0A1A6GDG5-F1
#
_cell.length_a   1.000
_cell.length_b   1.000
_cell.length_c   1.000
_cell.angle_alpha   90.00
_cell.angle_beta   90.00
_cell.angle_gamma   90.00
#
_symmetry.space_group_name_H-M   'P 1'
#
loop_
_entity.id
_entity.type
_entity.pdbx_description
1 polymer ?
#
loop_
_entity_poly.entity_id
_entity_poly.type
_entity_poly.pdbx_seq_one_letter_code
_entity_poly.pdbx_strand_id
1 'polypeptide(L)'
;MATAVHSRVVLALPMSRPAIAAAATSVFRGPSHRQLHHAVIPHGKGGRSSVSGVVATVFGATGFLGRYVVNHLGRMGSQVIIPYRCDIYDTMHLRPMGDLGQIIFLEWDPRDKDSIRRAVQHSNVVINLVGRDWETRNFDFEDVFVKIPQAIAQVSKEAGVERLIHVSHLNASMKSSSRYLRSKAVGEKEVRSAFPEATIIRPSDIFGREDRFLNHFANTRWFIDPDARGKTFAFAGPNRYLLFHLVQYIYGMAHRTFIPYPLPRFAYRWIGRFFEMSPFEPWTSRDKVERIHISDVNVPDMPGLEDLGIQATPLELKAIEVLRRHRTYRWLSSEIEETKPAKTVDY
;
A
#
# COMPACT_ATOMS: atom_id res chain seq x y z
N MET A 1 -68.54 85.70 -33.59
CA MET A 1 -68.48 85.73 -32.12
C MET A 1 -69.06 84.43 -31.60
N ALA A 2 -68.29 83.74 -30.74
CA ALA A 2 -68.59 82.55 -29.92
C ALA A 2 -69.73 81.59 -30.32
N THR A 3 -69.41 80.31 -30.53
CA THR A 3 -69.98 79.16 -29.78
C THR A 3 -69.29 77.84 -30.18
N ALA A 4 -69.09 76.96 -29.19
CA ALA A 4 -68.32 75.72 -29.23
C ALA A 4 -69.12 74.51 -29.76
N VAL A 5 -68.45 73.56 -30.44
CA VAL A 5 -68.88 72.15 -30.63
C VAL A 5 -67.65 71.21 -30.72
N HIS A 6 -67.81 70.01 -30.15
CA HIS A 6 -66.90 68.87 -30.01
C HIS A 6 -66.06 68.44 -31.25
N SER A 7 -64.91 67.80 -31.00
CA SER A 7 -64.63 66.43 -31.50
C SER A 7 -63.37 65.81 -30.89
N ARG A 8 -63.47 64.51 -30.56
CA ARG A 8 -62.37 63.59 -30.24
C ARG A 8 -61.64 63.22 -31.53
N VAL A 9 -60.30 63.17 -31.52
CA VAL A 9 -59.53 62.26 -32.38
C VAL A 9 -58.35 61.69 -31.58
N VAL A 10 -58.29 60.36 -31.62
CA VAL A 10 -57.32 59.45 -31.01
C VAL A 10 -56.00 59.53 -31.79
N LEU A 11 -54.87 59.72 -31.10
CA LEU A 11 -53.54 59.51 -31.69
C LEU A 11 -52.92 58.25 -31.09
N ALA A 12 -52.69 57.26 -31.95
CA ALA A 12 -52.06 55.99 -31.64
C ALA A 12 -50.57 56.19 -31.30
N LEU A 13 -50.09 55.48 -30.28
CA LEU A 13 -48.66 55.29 -30.01
C LEU A 13 -48.31 53.80 -30.10
N PRO A 14 -47.11 53.45 -30.63
CA PRO A 14 -46.78 52.11 -31.07
C PRO A 14 -46.40 51.19 -29.91
N MET A 15 -46.77 49.92 -30.04
CA MET A 15 -46.33 48.86 -29.13
C MET A 15 -44.82 48.61 -29.25
N SER A 16 -44.10 48.73 -28.15
CA SER A 16 -42.78 48.13 -27.98
C SER A 16 -42.77 47.25 -26.72
N ARG A 17 -42.60 45.95 -26.94
CA ARG A 17 -42.31 44.96 -25.89
C ARG A 17 -40.83 45.06 -25.52
N PRO A 18 -40.43 45.13 -24.24
CA PRO A 18 -39.08 44.74 -23.87
C PRO A 18 -39.08 43.24 -23.55
N ALA A 19 -38.32 42.49 -24.33
CA ALA A 19 -37.91 41.14 -24.01
C ALA A 19 -36.99 41.19 -22.79
N ILE A 20 -37.46 40.71 -21.65
CA ILE A 20 -36.60 40.47 -20.49
C ILE A 20 -35.81 39.19 -20.81
N ALA A 21 -34.56 39.38 -21.21
CA ALA A 21 -33.58 38.31 -21.32
C ALA A 21 -33.36 37.73 -19.91
N ALA A 22 -33.88 36.53 -19.68
CA ALA A 22 -33.53 35.73 -18.51
C ALA A 22 -32.06 35.31 -18.66
N ALA A 23 -31.16 36.13 -18.13
CA ALA A 23 -29.79 35.73 -17.88
C ALA A 23 -29.84 34.62 -16.81
N ALA A 24 -29.80 33.37 -17.27
CA ALA A 24 -29.51 32.23 -16.41
C ALA A 24 -28.08 32.43 -15.89
N THR A 25 -27.96 33.06 -14.73
CA THR A 25 -26.78 32.94 -13.89
C THR A 25 -26.67 31.47 -13.52
N SER A 26 -25.91 30.73 -14.33
CA SER A 26 -25.36 29.45 -13.92
C SER A 26 -24.52 29.73 -12.68
N VAL A 27 -25.13 29.54 -11.52
CA VAL A 27 -24.41 29.46 -10.26
C VAL A 27 -23.43 28.32 -10.46
N PHE A 28 -22.17 28.69 -10.72
CA PHE A 28 -21.04 27.80 -10.64
C PHE A 28 -21.06 27.28 -9.20
N ARG A 29 -21.71 26.13 -8.98
CA ARG A 29 -21.53 25.35 -7.77
C ARG A 29 -20.06 24.93 -7.83
N GLY A 30 -19.19 25.70 -7.17
CA GLY A 30 -17.90 25.20 -6.75
C GLY A 30 -18.09 23.85 -6.04
N PRO A 31 -17.03 23.02 -5.94
CA PRO A 31 -17.16 21.71 -5.31
C PRO A 31 -17.88 21.88 -3.98
N SER A 32 -19.02 21.19 -3.85
CA SER A 32 -19.85 21.27 -2.66
C SER A 32 -18.94 20.99 -1.46
N HIS A 33 -18.68 22.02 -0.65
CA HIS A 33 -18.00 21.84 0.63
C HIS A 33 -18.88 20.87 1.42
N ARG A 34 -18.52 19.58 1.43
CA ARG A 34 -19.20 18.59 2.29
C ARG A 34 -19.11 19.16 3.69
N GLN A 35 -20.26 19.38 4.33
CA GLN A 35 -20.29 19.71 5.75
C GLN A 35 -19.62 18.54 6.47
N LEU A 36 -18.44 18.79 7.05
CA LEU A 36 -17.72 17.80 7.83
C LEU A 36 -18.63 17.38 9.00
N HIS A 37 -18.89 16.08 9.11
CA HIS A 37 -19.72 15.58 10.18
C HIS A 37 -19.04 15.83 11.53
N HIS A 38 -19.80 16.23 12.55
CA HIS A 38 -19.26 16.60 13.86
C HIS A 38 -18.43 15.49 14.50
N ALA A 39 -18.79 14.21 14.27
CA ALA A 39 -18.05 13.06 14.79
C ALA A 39 -16.66 12.85 14.14
N VAL A 40 -16.43 13.44 12.96
CA VAL A 40 -15.16 13.36 12.22
C VAL A 40 -14.21 14.49 12.65
N ILE A 41 -14.67 15.44 13.45
CA ILE A 41 -13.81 16.50 13.96
C ILE A 41 -12.81 15.89 14.95
N PRO A 42 -11.50 16.17 14.82
CA PRO A 42 -10.50 15.63 15.73
C PRO A 42 -10.64 16.24 17.13
N HIS A 43 -10.62 15.39 18.16
CA HIS A 43 -10.71 15.78 19.56
C HIS A 43 -9.69 15.01 20.41
N GLY A 44 -9.21 15.63 21.48
CA GLY A 44 -8.23 15.05 22.40
C GLY A 44 -6.79 15.41 22.07
N LYS A 45 -5.84 14.75 22.76
CA LYS A 45 -4.39 15.05 22.67
C LYS A 45 -3.65 14.19 21.63
N GLY A 46 -4.37 13.50 20.74
CA GLY A 46 -3.77 12.64 19.70
C GLY A 46 -3.22 11.31 20.21
N GLY A 47 -3.82 10.76 21.27
CA GLY A 47 -3.49 9.44 21.82
C GLY A 47 -4.54 8.38 21.48
N ARG A 48 -4.40 7.18 22.08
CA ARG A 48 -5.24 6.01 21.82
C ARG A 48 -6.75 6.27 21.95
N SER A 49 -7.16 7.01 22.98
CA SER A 49 -8.57 7.33 23.27
C SER A 49 -9.00 8.70 22.72
N SER A 50 -8.16 9.32 21.88
CA SER A 50 -8.54 10.54 21.15
C SER A 50 -9.37 10.16 19.92
N VAL A 51 -9.90 11.17 19.22
CA VAL A 51 -10.57 10.99 17.93
C VAL A 51 -9.77 11.76 16.91
N SER A 52 -9.27 11.09 15.87
CA SER A 52 -8.48 11.76 14.83
C SER A 52 -9.32 12.25 13.64
N GLY A 53 -10.57 11.81 13.53
CA GLY A 53 -11.39 12.04 12.33
C GLY A 53 -11.07 11.11 11.16
N VAL A 54 -10.14 10.17 11.33
CA VAL A 54 -9.82 9.19 10.29
C VAL A 54 -10.66 7.95 10.53
N VAL A 55 -11.57 7.67 9.59
CA VAL A 55 -12.23 6.36 9.46
C VAL A 55 -11.60 5.64 8.29
N ALA A 56 -10.81 4.61 8.59
CA ALA A 56 -9.99 3.90 7.61
C ALA A 56 -10.47 2.45 7.42
N THR A 57 -10.71 2.04 6.18
CA THR A 57 -10.80 0.62 5.80
C THR A 57 -9.44 0.12 5.36
N VAL A 58 -8.92 -0.92 6.02
CA VAL A 58 -7.60 -1.48 5.70
C VAL A 58 -7.74 -2.89 5.15
N PHE A 59 -7.76 -3.00 3.82
CA PHE A 59 -7.70 -4.31 3.16
C PHE A 59 -6.29 -4.90 3.29
N GLY A 60 -6.18 -6.17 3.65
CA GLY A 60 -4.89 -6.81 3.93
C GLY A 60 -4.30 -6.47 5.31
N ALA A 61 -5.12 -5.99 6.25
CA ALA A 61 -4.73 -5.68 7.63
C ALA A 61 -4.10 -6.86 8.39
N THR A 62 -4.47 -8.10 8.03
CA THR A 62 -4.03 -9.33 8.70
C THR A 62 -2.60 -9.76 8.31
N GLY A 63 -1.99 -9.08 7.34
CA GLY A 63 -0.63 -9.34 6.89
C GLY A 63 0.46 -8.58 7.66
N PHE A 64 1.69 -8.73 7.19
CA PHE A 64 2.89 -8.11 7.76
C PHE A 64 2.80 -6.58 7.82
N LEU A 65 2.49 -5.90 6.71
CA LEU A 65 2.41 -4.44 6.71
C LEU A 65 1.13 -3.93 7.40
N GLY A 66 0.03 -4.65 7.21
CA GLY A 66 -1.29 -4.30 7.72
C GLY A 66 -1.32 -4.10 9.23
N ARG A 67 -0.69 -4.99 9.99
CA ARG A 67 -0.66 -4.88 11.46
C ARG A 67 0.04 -3.61 11.96
N TYR A 68 1.08 -3.14 11.28
CA TYR A 68 1.77 -1.91 11.66
C TYR A 68 0.92 -0.69 11.30
N VAL A 69 0.28 -0.69 10.13
CA VAL A 69 -0.64 0.38 9.73
C VAL A 69 -1.80 0.50 10.73
N VAL A 70 -2.43 -0.63 11.10
CA VAL A 70 -3.51 -0.66 12.10
C VAL A 70 -3.01 -0.17 13.46
N ASN A 71 -1.82 -0.60 13.90
CA ASN A 71 -1.23 -0.13 15.16
C ASN A 71 -1.00 1.39 15.17
N HIS A 72 -0.52 1.96 14.06
CA HIS A 72 -0.31 3.41 13.95
C HIS A 72 -1.63 4.18 13.92
N LEU A 73 -2.64 3.70 13.20
CA LEU A 73 -3.98 4.30 13.17
C LEU A 73 -4.66 4.22 14.55
N GLY A 74 -4.62 3.04 15.20
CA GLY A 74 -5.19 2.83 16.53
C GLY A 74 -4.49 3.66 17.61
N ARG A 75 -3.17 3.90 17.49
CA ARG A 75 -2.42 4.77 18.41
C ARG A 75 -2.88 6.23 18.36
N MET A 76 -3.34 6.71 17.20
CA MET A 76 -3.87 8.07 17.03
C MET A 76 -5.34 8.22 17.47
N GLY A 77 -6.02 7.10 17.78
CA GLY A 77 -7.45 7.10 18.06
C GLY A 77 -8.31 7.21 16.80
N SER A 78 -7.84 6.63 15.69
CA SER A 78 -8.62 6.49 14.46
C SER A 78 -9.53 5.27 14.51
N GLN A 79 -10.70 5.36 13.87
CA GLN A 79 -11.57 4.22 13.70
C GLN A 79 -11.08 3.39 12.50
N VAL A 80 -10.83 2.11 12.71
CA VAL A 80 -10.27 1.20 11.72
C VAL A 80 -11.21 0.04 11.47
N ILE A 81 -11.71 -0.03 10.24
CA ILE A 81 -12.51 -1.14 9.75
C ILE A 81 -11.55 -2.15 9.11
N ILE A 82 -11.58 -3.37 9.62
CA ILE A 82 -10.70 -4.46 9.26
C ILE A 82 -11.52 -5.53 8.51
N PRO A 83 -11.56 -5.46 7.17
CA PRO A 83 -12.08 -6.53 6.35
C PRO A 83 -11.11 -7.72 6.39
N TYR A 84 -11.54 -8.84 6.98
CA TYR A 84 -10.75 -10.07 7.09
C TYR A 84 -11.43 -11.24 6.38
N ARG A 85 -10.59 -12.18 5.92
CA ARG A 85 -11.00 -13.43 5.27
C ARG A 85 -10.43 -14.67 5.97
N CYS A 86 -9.36 -14.49 6.73
CA CYS A 86 -8.79 -15.54 7.55
C CYS A 86 -9.73 -15.91 8.70
N ASP A 87 -9.34 -16.90 9.48
CA ASP A 87 -10.07 -17.19 10.71
C ASP A 87 -9.95 -16.03 11.71
N ILE A 88 -10.90 -15.95 12.63
CA ILE A 88 -10.94 -14.94 13.69
C ILE A 88 -9.69 -15.02 14.56
N TYR A 89 -9.14 -16.22 14.76
CA TYR A 89 -7.93 -16.44 15.55
C TYR A 89 -6.74 -15.60 15.05
N ASP A 90 -6.55 -15.51 13.73
CA ASP A 90 -5.42 -14.77 13.15
C ASP A 90 -5.54 -13.25 13.35
N THR A 91 -6.77 -12.75 13.50
CA THR A 91 -7.03 -11.32 13.75
C THR A 91 -6.85 -10.91 15.22
N MET A 92 -6.70 -11.87 16.14
CA MET A 92 -6.71 -11.62 17.58
C MET A 92 -5.64 -10.62 18.02
N HIS A 93 -4.46 -10.66 17.39
CA HIS A 93 -3.35 -9.76 17.68
C HIS A 93 -3.63 -8.28 17.34
N LEU A 94 -4.65 -7.99 16.52
CA LEU A 94 -5.05 -6.64 16.14
C LEU A 94 -5.99 -6.01 17.19
N ARG A 95 -6.72 -6.82 17.95
CA ARG A 95 -7.70 -6.33 18.96
C ARG A 95 -7.09 -5.37 19.98
N PRO A 96 -5.87 -5.58 20.51
CA PRO A 96 -5.28 -4.67 21.49
C PRO A 96 -4.85 -3.32 20.91
N MET A 97 -4.79 -3.15 19.58
CA MET A 97 -4.15 -1.99 18.95
C MET A 97 -4.97 -0.69 19.01
N GLY A 98 -6.27 -0.77 19.29
CA GLY A 98 -7.17 0.38 19.35
C GLY A 98 -8.07 0.35 20.58
N ASP A 99 -8.63 1.51 20.93
CA ASP A 99 -9.59 1.61 22.03
C ASP A 99 -10.92 0.90 21.71
N LEU A 100 -11.79 0.78 22.70
CA LEU A 100 -13.11 0.17 22.53
C LEU A 100 -13.89 0.84 21.39
N GLY A 101 -14.47 0.03 20.50
CA GLY A 101 -15.26 0.51 19.35
C GLY A 101 -14.44 1.11 18.19
N GLN A 102 -13.13 1.28 18.34
CA GLN A 102 -12.28 1.82 17.28
C GLN A 102 -11.95 0.77 16.22
N ILE A 103 -11.74 -0.48 16.62
CA ILE A 103 -11.42 -1.57 15.68
C ILE A 103 -12.68 -2.40 15.42
N ILE A 104 -13.14 -2.40 14.17
CA ILE A 104 -14.32 -3.14 13.73
C ILE A 104 -13.88 -4.23 12.75
N PHE A 105 -14.19 -5.48 13.05
CA PHE A 105 -13.91 -6.61 12.17
C PHE A 105 -15.10 -6.92 11.29
N LEU A 106 -14.89 -7.04 9.99
CA LEU A 106 -15.92 -7.42 9.02
C LEU A 106 -15.41 -8.56 8.14
N GLU A 107 -16.21 -9.59 7.95
CA GLU A 107 -15.90 -10.63 6.98
C GLU A 107 -16.21 -10.15 5.56
N TRP A 108 -15.35 -10.50 4.60
CA TRP A 108 -15.54 -10.17 3.19
C TRP A 108 -14.97 -11.24 2.27
N ASP A 109 -15.54 -11.34 1.07
CA ASP A 109 -14.97 -12.14 -0.02
C ASP A 109 -14.53 -11.20 -1.15
N PRO A 110 -13.27 -11.28 -1.62
CA PRO A 110 -12.82 -10.48 -2.75
C PRO A 110 -13.60 -10.66 -4.05
N ARG A 111 -14.31 -11.78 -4.23
CA ARG A 111 -15.13 -12.03 -5.41
C ARG A 111 -16.49 -11.34 -5.32
N ASP A 112 -16.96 -11.02 -4.12
CA ASP A 112 -18.24 -10.37 -3.89
C ASP A 112 -18.06 -8.85 -3.72
N LYS A 113 -18.60 -8.09 -4.68
CA LYS A 113 -18.56 -6.63 -4.67
C LYS A 113 -19.43 -6.02 -3.57
N ASP A 114 -20.49 -6.69 -3.14
CA ASP A 114 -21.39 -6.17 -2.12
C ASP A 114 -20.72 -6.19 -0.74
N SER A 115 -19.93 -7.23 -0.45
CA SER A 115 -19.10 -7.30 0.75
C SER A 115 -18.07 -6.15 0.84
N ILE A 116 -17.45 -5.79 -0.29
CA ILE A 116 -16.53 -4.65 -0.40
C ILE A 116 -17.28 -3.35 -0.13
N ARG A 117 -18.47 -3.19 -0.73
CA ARG A 117 -19.31 -1.98 -0.55
C ARG A 117 -19.68 -1.80 0.93
N ARG A 118 -20.09 -2.87 1.60
CA ARG A 118 -20.40 -2.85 3.04
C ARG A 118 -19.22 -2.38 3.88
N ALA A 119 -17.99 -2.76 3.54
CA ALA A 119 -16.81 -2.33 4.27
C ALA A 119 -16.51 -0.83 4.06
N VAL A 120 -16.62 -0.32 2.83
CA VAL A 120 -16.18 1.05 2.51
C VAL A 120 -17.23 2.14 2.71
N GLN A 121 -18.52 1.81 2.86
CA GLN A 121 -19.64 2.75 2.96
C GLN A 121 -19.45 3.92 3.96
N HIS A 122 -18.76 3.68 5.07
CA HIS A 122 -18.56 4.67 6.13
C HIS A 122 -17.10 5.13 6.26
N SER A 123 -16.24 4.81 5.28
CA SER A 123 -14.82 5.14 5.33
C SER A 123 -14.50 6.47 4.65
N ASN A 124 -13.65 7.26 5.29
CA ASN A 124 -13.07 8.45 4.69
C ASN A 124 -11.83 8.07 3.85
N VAL A 125 -11.08 7.08 4.33
CA VAL A 125 -9.85 6.59 3.70
C VAL A 125 -9.93 5.09 3.48
N VAL A 126 -9.53 4.61 2.31
CA VAL A 126 -9.38 3.18 2.01
C VAL A 126 -7.91 2.90 1.74
N ILE A 127 -7.34 1.90 2.42
CA ILE A 127 -5.95 1.48 2.26
C ILE A 127 -5.95 0.04 1.73
N ASN A 128 -5.32 -0.18 0.57
CA ASN A 128 -5.16 -1.50 -0.02
C ASN A 128 -3.74 -2.04 0.18
N LEU A 129 -3.64 -3.08 1.02
CA LEU A 129 -2.43 -3.86 1.28
C LEU A 129 -2.59 -5.33 0.88
N VAL A 130 -3.61 -5.65 0.06
CA VAL A 130 -3.84 -7.03 -0.41
C VAL A 130 -2.71 -7.43 -1.35
N GLY A 131 -2.10 -8.58 -1.04
CA GLY A 131 -1.04 -9.13 -1.87
C GLY A 131 -0.57 -10.49 -1.38
N ARG A 132 0.03 -11.25 -2.30
CA ARG A 132 0.64 -12.54 -2.03
C ARG A 132 1.89 -12.71 -2.89
N ASP A 133 2.91 -13.39 -2.35
CA ASP A 133 4.18 -13.66 -3.04
C ASP A 133 4.14 -14.89 -3.96
N TRP A 134 3.11 -15.71 -3.84
CA TRP A 134 2.89 -16.91 -4.64
C TRP A 134 1.42 -16.99 -5.05
N GLU A 135 1.19 -17.69 -6.15
CA GLU A 135 -0.16 -17.98 -6.63
C GLU A 135 -0.75 -19.14 -5.85
N THR A 136 -2.06 -19.10 -5.65
CA THR A 136 -2.82 -20.21 -5.09
C THR A 136 -3.72 -20.78 -6.16
N ARG A 137 -4.16 -22.02 -6.01
CA ARG A 137 -5.10 -22.63 -6.97
C ARG A 137 -6.39 -21.84 -7.15
N ASN A 138 -6.82 -21.10 -6.13
CA ASN A 138 -8.07 -20.35 -6.14
C ASN A 138 -7.91 -18.89 -6.58
N PHE A 139 -6.70 -18.33 -6.47
CA PHE A 139 -6.40 -16.93 -6.78
C PHE A 139 -5.03 -16.82 -7.44
N ASP A 140 -5.05 -16.33 -8.68
CA ASP A 140 -3.89 -16.02 -9.49
C ASP A 140 -3.38 -14.59 -9.20
N PHE A 141 -2.17 -14.25 -9.67
CA PHE A 141 -1.65 -12.90 -9.50
C PHE A 141 -2.48 -11.81 -10.17
N GLU A 142 -3.16 -12.12 -11.27
CA GLU A 142 -4.06 -11.19 -11.94
C GLU A 142 -5.29 -10.88 -11.08
N ASP A 143 -5.90 -11.89 -10.47
CA ASP A 143 -7.04 -11.68 -9.57
C ASP A 143 -6.61 -10.82 -8.37
N VAL A 144 -5.45 -11.12 -7.78
CA VAL A 144 -4.95 -10.45 -6.57
C VAL A 144 -4.52 -9.00 -6.81
N PHE A 145 -3.80 -8.72 -7.90
CA PHE A 145 -3.21 -7.40 -8.13
C PHE A 145 -3.97 -6.53 -9.12
N VAL A 146 -4.85 -7.11 -9.94
CA VAL A 146 -5.58 -6.38 -10.99
C VAL A 146 -7.05 -6.28 -10.62
N LYS A 147 -7.76 -7.42 -10.57
CA LYS A 147 -9.23 -7.43 -10.39
C LYS A 147 -9.66 -6.94 -9.01
N ILE A 148 -9.03 -7.41 -7.94
CA ILE A 148 -9.38 -6.99 -6.56
C ILE A 148 -9.15 -5.48 -6.37
N PRO A 149 -7.96 -4.92 -6.68
CA PRO A 149 -7.74 -3.49 -6.54
C PRO A 149 -8.64 -2.64 -7.44
N GLN A 150 -8.93 -3.10 -8.65
CA GLN A 150 -9.89 -2.45 -9.55
C GLN A 150 -11.29 -2.40 -8.93
N ALA A 151 -11.79 -3.52 -8.39
CA ALA A 151 -13.08 -3.58 -7.72
C ALA A 151 -13.13 -2.67 -6.49
N ILE A 152 -12.09 -2.68 -5.64
CA ILE A 152 -11.99 -1.78 -4.48
C ILE A 152 -12.01 -0.32 -4.95
N ALA A 153 -11.27 0.03 -6.01
CA ALA A 153 -11.22 1.41 -6.51
C ALA A 153 -12.58 1.87 -7.07
N GLN A 154 -13.27 1.03 -7.84
CA GLN A 154 -14.61 1.33 -8.36
C GLN A 154 -15.61 1.54 -7.21
N VAL A 155 -15.68 0.60 -6.27
CA VAL A 155 -16.62 0.66 -5.15
C VAL A 155 -16.29 1.83 -4.21
N SER A 156 -15.01 2.18 -4.04
CA SER A 156 -14.60 3.35 -3.27
C SER A 156 -15.02 4.66 -3.94
N LYS A 157 -15.00 4.72 -5.28
CA LYS A 157 -15.50 5.88 -6.04
C LYS A 157 -17.01 6.01 -5.93
N GLU A 158 -17.74 4.89 -6.05
CA GLU A 158 -19.20 4.83 -5.86
C GLU A 158 -19.61 5.28 -4.45
N ALA A 159 -18.90 4.82 -3.41
CA ALA A 159 -19.14 5.22 -2.03
C ALA A 159 -18.71 6.68 -1.74
N GLY A 160 -17.96 7.32 -2.64
CA GLY A 160 -17.50 8.70 -2.49
C GLY A 160 -16.46 8.87 -1.37
N VAL A 161 -15.57 7.89 -1.22
CA VAL A 161 -14.41 7.93 -0.30
C VAL A 161 -13.47 9.08 -0.70
N GLU A 162 -12.92 9.79 0.29
CA GLU A 162 -12.06 10.96 0.03
C GLU A 162 -10.68 10.56 -0.48
N ARG A 163 -10.07 9.52 0.09
CA ARG A 163 -8.72 9.08 -0.29
C ARG A 163 -8.63 7.58 -0.43
N LEU A 164 -8.06 7.13 -1.53
CA LEU A 164 -7.69 5.74 -1.77
C LEU A 164 -6.17 5.63 -1.81
N ILE A 165 -5.59 4.77 -0.97
CA ILE A 165 -4.17 4.48 -0.91
C ILE A 165 -3.94 3.06 -1.42
N HIS A 166 -3.13 2.91 -2.46
CA HIS A 166 -2.77 1.63 -3.06
C HIS A 166 -1.27 1.37 -2.90
N VAL A 167 -0.90 0.19 -2.40
CA VAL A 167 0.53 -0.18 -2.23
C VAL A 167 0.99 -1.14 -3.33
N SER A 168 1.77 -0.59 -4.25
CA SER A 168 2.37 -1.32 -5.37
C SER A 168 3.77 -1.84 -4.98
N HIS A 169 4.78 -1.66 -5.83
CA HIS A 169 6.18 -1.99 -5.58
C HIS A 169 7.07 -1.07 -6.43
N LEU A 170 8.28 -0.77 -5.97
CA LEU A 170 9.26 0.05 -6.69
C LEU A 170 9.56 -0.49 -8.10
N ASN A 171 9.80 -1.80 -8.21
CA ASN A 171 10.14 -2.47 -9.48
C ASN A 171 8.91 -2.86 -10.33
N ALA A 172 7.73 -2.31 -10.05
CA ALA A 172 6.54 -2.60 -10.81
C ALA A 172 6.69 -2.06 -12.24
N SER A 173 6.92 -2.96 -13.20
CA SER A 173 6.96 -2.62 -14.63
C SER A 173 6.35 -3.74 -15.48
N MET A 174 5.70 -3.36 -16.58
CA MET A 174 5.08 -4.32 -17.51
C MET A 174 6.12 -5.16 -18.27
N LYS A 175 7.38 -4.70 -18.32
CA LYS A 175 8.50 -5.37 -19.00
C LYS A 175 9.32 -6.30 -18.06
N SER A 176 8.96 -6.39 -16.78
CA SER A 176 9.67 -7.21 -15.80
C SER A 176 9.57 -8.72 -16.10
N SER A 177 10.59 -9.50 -15.72
CA SER A 177 10.57 -10.97 -15.90
C SER A 177 9.56 -11.65 -14.97
N SER A 178 9.45 -11.18 -13.73
CA SER A 178 8.50 -11.67 -12.73
C SER A 178 7.04 -11.38 -13.13
N ARG A 179 6.13 -12.33 -12.85
CA ARG A 179 4.69 -12.13 -13.09
C ARG A 179 4.10 -11.20 -12.04
N TYR A 180 4.55 -11.32 -10.78
CA TYR A 180 4.13 -10.45 -9.69
C TYR A 180 4.32 -8.95 -10.01
N LEU A 181 5.51 -8.54 -10.47
CA LEU A 181 5.76 -7.12 -10.77
C LEU A 181 4.99 -6.63 -12.00
N ARG A 182 4.79 -7.51 -13.00
CA ARG A 182 3.97 -7.17 -14.18
C ARG A 182 2.51 -6.97 -13.82
N SER A 183 1.92 -7.88 -13.05
CA SER A 183 0.53 -7.77 -12.58
C SER A 183 0.33 -6.54 -11.70
N LYS A 184 1.29 -6.20 -10.83
CA LYS A 184 1.25 -4.94 -10.07
C LYS A 184 1.29 -3.69 -10.95
N ALA A 185 2.09 -3.69 -12.02
CA ALA A 185 2.11 -2.55 -12.96
C ALA A 185 0.77 -2.38 -13.69
N VAL A 186 0.12 -3.48 -14.07
CA VAL A 186 -1.24 -3.46 -14.66
C VAL A 186 -2.26 -2.96 -13.63
N GLY A 187 -2.23 -3.50 -12.41
CA GLY A 187 -3.09 -3.09 -11.31
C GLY A 187 -2.96 -1.61 -10.96
N GLU A 188 -1.75 -1.07 -11.00
CA GLU A 188 -1.50 0.36 -10.79
C GLU A 188 -2.22 1.22 -11.82
N LYS A 189 -2.12 0.85 -13.10
CA LYS A 189 -2.79 1.55 -14.20
C LYS A 189 -4.31 1.46 -14.06
N GLU A 190 -4.83 0.30 -13.68
CA GLU A 190 -6.26 0.11 -13.51
C GLU A 190 -6.83 0.88 -12.31
N VAL A 191 -6.17 0.83 -11.16
CA VAL A 191 -6.54 1.61 -9.98
C VAL A 191 -6.52 3.10 -10.31
N ARG A 192 -5.49 3.57 -11.03
CA ARG A 192 -5.41 4.95 -11.50
C ARG A 192 -6.55 5.32 -12.45
N SER A 193 -6.96 4.40 -13.33
CA SER A 193 -8.07 4.63 -14.25
C SER A 193 -9.44 4.66 -13.56
N ALA A 194 -9.64 3.81 -12.54
CA ALA A 194 -10.89 3.72 -11.79
C ALA A 194 -11.03 4.84 -10.74
N PHE A 195 -9.92 5.20 -10.10
CA PHE A 195 -9.86 6.26 -9.11
C PHE A 195 -8.64 7.17 -9.41
N PRO A 196 -8.83 8.24 -10.21
CA PRO A 196 -7.72 9.11 -10.65
C PRO A 196 -6.95 9.77 -9.51
N GLU A 197 -7.65 10.12 -8.43
CA GLU A 197 -7.11 10.79 -7.24
C GLU A 197 -6.36 9.84 -6.27
N ALA A 198 -6.11 8.59 -6.67
CA ALA A 198 -5.54 7.58 -5.77
C ALA A 198 -4.08 7.92 -5.43
N THR A 199 -3.69 7.73 -4.18
CA THR A 199 -2.27 7.76 -3.80
C THR A 199 -1.69 6.37 -4.00
N ILE A 200 -0.64 6.27 -4.82
CA ILE A 200 0.03 5.00 -5.10
C ILE A 200 1.41 5.04 -4.45
N ILE A 201 1.62 4.15 -3.49
CA ILE A 201 2.90 4.02 -2.77
C ILE A 201 3.67 2.86 -3.40
N ARG A 202 4.92 3.11 -3.77
CA ARG A 202 5.84 2.12 -4.35
C ARG A 202 6.98 1.83 -3.39
N PRO A 203 6.78 0.98 -2.37
CA PRO A 203 7.87 0.58 -1.49
C PRO A 203 8.84 -0.31 -2.25
N SER A 204 10.10 -0.31 -1.83
CA SER A 204 11.07 -1.37 -2.15
C SER A 204 10.72 -2.66 -1.40
N ASP A 205 11.66 -3.60 -1.36
CA ASP A 205 11.63 -4.64 -0.34
C ASP A 205 11.56 -4.02 1.07
N ILE A 206 10.60 -4.47 1.89
CA ILE A 206 10.38 -3.98 3.25
C ILE A 206 10.94 -5.03 4.22
N PHE A 207 11.69 -4.58 5.23
CA PHE A 207 12.19 -5.45 6.29
C PHE A 207 11.53 -5.16 7.64
N GLY A 208 11.48 -6.18 8.49
CA GLY A 208 10.83 -6.13 9.80
C GLY A 208 10.76 -7.50 10.46
N ARG A 209 10.20 -7.58 11.68
CA ARG A 209 10.26 -8.80 12.52
C ARG A 209 9.68 -10.03 11.83
N GLU A 210 8.52 -9.89 11.19
CA GLU A 210 7.86 -10.96 10.45
C GLU A 210 8.01 -10.85 8.93
N ASP A 211 9.06 -10.19 8.46
CA ASP A 211 9.29 -10.04 7.03
C ASP A 211 9.54 -11.39 6.34
N ARG A 212 9.39 -11.39 5.02
CA ARG A 212 9.70 -12.53 4.14
C ARG A 212 10.97 -12.31 3.32
N PHE A 213 11.71 -11.26 3.66
CA PHE A 213 12.97 -10.86 3.02
C PHE A 213 14.17 -11.25 3.89
N LEU A 214 14.43 -10.58 5.02
CA LEU A 214 15.56 -10.90 5.91
C LEU A 214 15.42 -12.30 6.48
N ASN A 215 14.23 -12.65 6.97
CA ASN A 215 13.96 -14.00 7.49
C ASN A 215 14.10 -15.08 6.43
N HIS A 216 13.89 -14.77 5.15
CA HIS A 216 14.11 -15.75 4.08
C HIS A 216 15.59 -16.07 3.96
N PHE A 217 16.46 -15.05 3.89
CA PHE A 217 17.91 -15.26 3.84
C PHE A 217 18.49 -15.88 5.10
N ALA A 218 17.96 -15.54 6.27
CA ALA A 218 18.40 -16.11 7.53
C ALA A 218 18.02 -17.60 7.70
N ASN A 219 16.88 -18.01 7.15
CA ASN A 219 16.45 -19.41 7.13
C ASN A 219 17.16 -20.23 6.03
N THR A 220 17.61 -19.58 4.97
CA THR A 220 18.49 -20.21 3.98
C THR A 220 19.80 -20.57 4.67
N ARG A 221 20.20 -21.85 4.65
CA ARG A 221 21.51 -22.29 5.17
C ARG A 221 22.62 -22.26 4.11
N TRP A 222 22.21 -22.27 2.84
CA TRP A 222 23.05 -22.38 1.66
C TRP A 222 22.76 -21.15 0.79
N PHE A 223 23.60 -20.13 0.83
CA PHE A 223 23.36 -18.93 0.03
C PHE A 223 23.74 -19.17 -1.44
N ILE A 224 22.76 -18.96 -2.32
CA ILE A 224 22.79 -19.37 -3.71
C ILE A 224 22.86 -18.12 -4.57
N ASP A 225 23.98 -17.88 -5.24
CA ASP A 225 24.03 -16.79 -6.21
C ASP A 225 25.20 -16.93 -7.21
N PRO A 226 24.92 -17.11 -8.52
CA PRO A 226 25.95 -17.17 -9.56
C PRO A 226 26.44 -15.79 -10.03
N ASP A 227 25.69 -14.72 -9.74
CA ASP A 227 25.81 -13.40 -10.40
C ASP A 227 25.97 -12.25 -9.39
N ALA A 228 26.45 -12.53 -8.18
CA ALA A 228 26.42 -11.57 -7.08
C ALA A 228 27.42 -10.39 -7.22
N ARG A 229 28.14 -10.29 -8.34
CA ARG A 229 28.97 -9.12 -8.69
C ARG A 229 28.15 -8.16 -9.56
N GLY A 230 27.77 -7.02 -9.00
CA GLY A 230 27.24 -5.88 -9.75
C GLY A 230 25.71 -5.71 -9.77
N LYS A 231 24.95 -6.47 -8.96
CA LYS A 231 23.50 -6.25 -8.79
C LYS A 231 23.18 -5.48 -7.52
N THR A 232 22.52 -4.34 -7.69
CA THR A 232 22.22 -3.37 -6.65
C THR A 232 20.77 -3.52 -6.16
N PHE A 233 20.58 -3.51 -4.86
CA PHE A 233 19.28 -3.46 -4.20
C PHE A 233 19.16 -2.11 -3.49
N ALA A 234 18.05 -1.44 -3.68
CA ALA A 234 17.67 -0.19 -3.06
C ALA A 234 16.47 -0.48 -2.17
N PHE A 235 16.74 -0.64 -0.88
CA PHE A 235 15.70 -0.55 0.13
C PHE A 235 15.38 0.93 0.25
N ALA A 236 14.11 1.33 0.18
CA ALA A 236 13.59 2.68 0.39
C ALA A 236 13.92 3.11 1.83
N GLY A 237 15.17 3.49 1.99
CA GLY A 237 16.05 3.50 3.13
C GLY A 237 17.29 4.29 2.68
N PRO A 238 18.09 4.87 3.59
CA PRO A 238 19.15 5.81 3.19
C PRO A 238 20.29 5.15 2.38
N ASN A 239 20.44 3.83 2.49
CA ASN A 239 21.59 3.09 1.97
C ASN A 239 21.16 2.03 0.95
N ARG A 240 21.92 1.92 -0.16
CA ARG A 240 21.76 0.84 -1.15
C ARG A 240 22.89 -0.15 -1.00
N TYR A 241 22.59 -1.43 -1.18
CA TYR A 241 23.53 -2.52 -0.95
C TYR A 241 23.58 -3.47 -2.15
N LEU A 242 24.74 -4.09 -2.36
CA LEU A 242 24.85 -5.26 -3.25
C LEU A 242 24.30 -6.49 -2.52
N LEU A 243 23.58 -7.37 -3.23
CA LEU A 243 22.98 -8.58 -2.63
C LEU A 243 23.99 -9.42 -1.87
N PHE A 244 25.17 -9.60 -2.45
CA PHE A 244 26.24 -10.38 -1.85
C PHE A 244 26.64 -9.83 -0.47
N HIS A 245 26.92 -8.52 -0.40
CA HIS A 245 27.34 -7.88 0.85
C HIS A 245 26.20 -7.79 1.86
N LEU A 246 24.97 -7.63 1.38
CA LEU A 246 23.77 -7.66 2.22
C LEU A 246 23.61 -9.04 2.87
N VAL A 247 23.69 -10.12 2.10
CA VAL A 247 23.52 -11.47 2.66
C VAL A 247 24.72 -11.84 3.55
N GLN A 248 25.93 -11.45 3.16
CA GLN A 248 27.10 -11.56 4.03
C GLN A 248 26.86 -10.86 5.39
N TYR A 249 26.25 -9.67 5.37
CA TYR A 249 25.87 -8.95 6.59
C TYR A 249 24.78 -9.67 7.38
N ILE A 250 23.74 -10.22 6.74
CA ILE A 250 22.69 -11.01 7.41
C ILE A 250 23.29 -12.22 8.14
N TYR A 251 24.18 -12.97 7.47
CA TYR A 251 24.82 -14.15 8.07
C TYR A 251 25.80 -13.75 9.18
N GLY A 252 26.52 -12.64 9.00
CA GLY A 252 27.35 -12.06 10.05
C GLY A 252 26.52 -11.69 11.28
N MET A 253 25.39 -11.00 11.08
CA MET A 253 24.47 -10.60 12.14
C MET A 253 23.80 -11.80 12.81
N ALA A 254 23.49 -12.87 12.08
CA ALA A 254 22.96 -14.11 12.63
C ALA A 254 24.03 -15.02 13.25
N HIS A 255 25.33 -14.68 13.13
CA HIS A 255 26.48 -15.53 13.46
C HIS A 255 26.34 -16.96 12.91
N ARG A 256 25.95 -17.07 11.63
CA ARG A 256 25.87 -18.33 10.88
C ARG A 256 26.98 -18.40 9.85
N THR A 257 27.41 -19.62 9.53
CA THR A 257 28.42 -19.85 8.50
C THR A 257 27.90 -19.43 7.14
N PHE A 258 28.61 -18.50 6.49
CA PHE A 258 28.28 -18.02 5.15
C PHE A 258 29.07 -18.83 4.11
N ILE A 259 28.39 -19.66 3.34
CA ILE A 259 28.98 -20.46 2.24
C ILE A 259 28.24 -20.08 0.96
N PRO A 260 28.76 -19.12 0.17
CA PRO A 260 28.18 -18.75 -1.11
C PRO A 260 28.57 -19.75 -2.19
N TYR A 261 27.63 -20.13 -3.05
CA TYR A 261 27.92 -20.93 -4.25
C TYR A 261 27.14 -20.42 -5.46
N PRO A 262 27.76 -20.45 -6.65
CA PRO A 262 27.09 -20.06 -7.88
C PRO A 262 26.12 -21.15 -8.35
N LEU A 263 24.85 -20.80 -8.55
CA LEU A 263 23.87 -21.69 -9.18
C LEU A 263 23.17 -20.98 -10.34
N PRO A 264 23.27 -21.46 -11.59
CA PRO A 264 22.59 -20.85 -12.73
C PRO A 264 21.09 -20.59 -12.47
N ARG A 265 20.59 -19.44 -12.93
CA ARG A 265 19.21 -18.98 -12.62
C ARG A 265 18.14 -19.98 -13.02
N PHE A 266 18.30 -20.65 -14.17
CA PHE A 266 17.34 -21.65 -14.62
C PHE A 266 17.25 -22.82 -13.63
N ALA A 267 18.38 -23.26 -13.06
CA ALA A 267 18.42 -24.33 -12.07
C ALA A 267 17.79 -23.89 -10.76
N TYR A 268 18.02 -22.65 -10.32
CA TYR A 268 17.36 -22.12 -9.13
C TYR A 268 15.84 -22.00 -9.33
N ARG A 269 15.39 -21.65 -10.54
CA ARG A 269 13.96 -21.63 -10.92
C ARG A 269 13.31 -23.01 -10.91
N TRP A 270 14.08 -24.08 -11.18
CA TRP A 270 13.59 -25.46 -11.04
C TRP A 270 13.38 -25.83 -9.56
N ILE A 271 14.31 -25.45 -8.68
CA ILE A 271 14.14 -25.61 -7.23
C ILE A 271 12.90 -24.84 -6.77
N GLY A 272 12.73 -23.59 -7.21
CA GLY A 272 11.53 -22.79 -6.97
C GLY A 272 10.24 -23.49 -7.41
N ARG A 273 10.23 -24.11 -8.60
CA ARG A 273 9.07 -24.91 -9.08
C ARG A 273 8.75 -26.04 -8.12
N PHE A 274 9.78 -26.74 -7.64
CA PHE A 274 9.60 -27.91 -6.79
C PHE A 274 8.92 -27.52 -5.48
N PHE A 275 9.36 -26.41 -4.87
CA PHE A 275 8.72 -25.87 -3.67
C PHE A 275 7.31 -25.34 -3.91
N GLU A 276 6.99 -24.79 -5.08
CA GLU A 276 5.62 -24.35 -5.44
C GLU A 276 4.61 -25.50 -5.49
N MET A 277 5.04 -26.75 -5.65
CA MET A 277 4.11 -27.90 -5.68
C MET A 277 3.48 -28.18 -4.31
N SER A 278 4.03 -27.63 -3.22
CA SER A 278 3.45 -27.83 -1.91
C SER A 278 2.11 -27.08 -1.78
N PRO A 279 1.07 -27.71 -1.22
CA PRO A 279 -0.20 -27.03 -0.92
C PRO A 279 -0.09 -26.02 0.25
N PHE A 280 0.99 -26.13 1.04
CA PHE A 280 1.32 -25.19 2.11
C PHE A 280 2.09 -23.99 1.59
N GLU A 281 2.29 -22.98 2.44
CA GLU A 281 3.04 -21.78 2.09
C GLU A 281 4.46 -22.15 1.59
N PRO A 282 4.79 -21.92 0.31
CA PRO A 282 6.10 -22.26 -0.22
C PRO A 282 7.15 -21.29 0.32
N TRP A 283 8.28 -21.84 0.76
CA TRP A 283 9.38 -21.03 1.25
C TRP A 283 10.06 -20.22 0.13
N THR A 284 10.16 -20.80 -1.06
CA THR A 284 10.67 -20.17 -2.28
C THR A 284 9.75 -20.47 -3.46
N SER A 285 9.65 -19.52 -4.39
CA SER A 285 8.85 -19.62 -5.61
C SER A 285 9.67 -19.14 -6.80
N ARG A 286 9.30 -19.55 -8.01
CA ARG A 286 9.94 -19.09 -9.26
C ARG A 286 9.93 -17.59 -9.38
N ASP A 287 8.79 -16.98 -9.02
CA ASP A 287 8.62 -15.54 -9.07
C ASP A 287 9.50 -14.84 -8.03
N LYS A 288 9.59 -15.40 -6.82
CA LYS A 288 10.49 -14.90 -5.78
C LYS A 288 11.96 -14.98 -6.19
N VAL A 289 12.37 -16.05 -6.88
CA VAL A 289 13.72 -16.14 -7.45
C VAL A 289 13.99 -14.99 -8.41
N GLU A 290 13.11 -14.76 -9.40
CA GLU A 290 13.28 -13.64 -10.33
C GLU A 290 13.32 -12.29 -9.59
N ARG A 291 12.41 -12.08 -8.63
CA ARG A 291 12.32 -10.83 -7.87
C ARG A 291 13.57 -10.54 -7.05
N ILE A 292 14.14 -11.54 -6.38
CA ILE A 292 15.40 -11.43 -5.63
C ILE A 292 16.58 -11.08 -6.55
N HIS A 293 16.50 -11.37 -7.86
CA HIS A 293 17.61 -11.11 -8.79
C HIS A 293 17.40 -9.86 -9.66
N ILE A 294 16.28 -9.16 -9.50
CA ILE A 294 16.00 -7.87 -10.13
C ILE A 294 16.58 -6.77 -9.25
N SER A 295 17.39 -5.90 -9.84
CA SER A 295 17.90 -4.71 -9.16
C SER A 295 16.81 -3.67 -8.99
N ASP A 296 16.82 -2.98 -7.85
CA ASP A 296 15.89 -1.89 -7.62
C ASP A 296 16.22 -0.66 -8.48
N VAL A 297 15.17 -0.04 -9.03
CA VAL A 297 15.30 1.15 -9.87
C VAL A 297 15.49 2.41 -9.02
N ASN A 298 16.46 3.25 -9.40
CA ASN A 298 16.58 4.59 -8.85
C ASN A 298 15.56 5.52 -9.53
N VAL A 299 14.67 6.11 -8.75
CA VAL A 299 13.63 7.02 -9.26
C VAL A 299 13.75 8.36 -8.53
N PRO A 300 14.70 9.22 -8.92
CA PRO A 300 14.91 10.52 -8.27
C PRO A 300 13.73 11.48 -8.48
N ASP A 301 12.91 11.26 -9.50
CA ASP A 301 11.80 12.14 -9.88
C ASP A 301 10.53 11.96 -9.02
N MET A 302 10.49 10.95 -8.13
CA MET A 302 9.33 10.67 -7.28
C MET A 302 9.54 11.19 -5.85
N PRO A 303 8.48 11.72 -5.20
CA PRO A 303 8.59 12.17 -3.82
C PRO A 303 8.93 11.01 -2.89
N GLY A 304 9.87 11.26 -1.97
CA GLY A 304 10.44 10.28 -1.06
C GLY A 304 9.77 10.21 0.31
N LEU A 305 10.37 9.45 1.22
CA LEU A 305 9.96 9.43 2.63
C LEU A 305 10.23 10.76 3.34
N GLU A 306 11.27 11.48 2.93
CA GLU A 306 11.67 12.76 3.51
C GLU A 306 10.63 13.85 3.26
N ASP A 307 9.99 13.85 2.08
CA ASP A 307 8.89 14.77 1.74
C ASP A 307 7.64 14.52 2.59
N LEU A 308 7.48 13.31 3.12
CA LEU A 308 6.44 12.95 4.09
C LEU A 308 6.82 13.29 5.54
N GLY A 309 8.00 13.88 5.76
CA GLY A 309 8.55 14.18 7.08
C GLY A 309 9.04 12.95 7.84
N ILE A 310 9.29 11.83 7.15
CA ILE A 310 9.74 10.58 7.75
C ILE A 310 11.23 10.39 7.45
N GLN A 311 12.04 10.32 8.50
CA GLN A 311 13.45 9.94 8.37
C GLN A 311 13.56 8.44 8.13
N ALA A 312 14.26 8.07 7.06
CA ALA A 312 14.46 6.68 6.70
C ALA A 312 15.47 6.02 7.65
N THR A 313 15.05 4.96 8.33
CA THR A 313 15.93 4.24 9.28
C THR A 313 16.86 3.29 8.53
N PRO A 314 18.20 3.36 8.75
CA PRO A 314 19.13 2.44 8.12
C PRO A 314 18.95 1.00 8.62
N LEU A 315 19.28 0.04 7.76
CA LEU A 315 19.11 -1.39 8.03
C LEU A 315 19.92 -1.82 9.26
N GLU A 316 21.12 -1.27 9.44
CA GLU A 316 22.06 -1.68 10.49
C GLU A 316 21.51 -1.50 11.90
N LEU A 317 20.69 -0.47 12.11
CA LEU A 317 20.08 -0.18 13.41
C LEU A 317 18.96 -1.16 13.77
N LYS A 318 18.30 -1.74 12.77
CA LYS A 318 17.08 -2.55 12.96
C LYS A 318 17.25 -4.03 12.63
N ALA A 319 18.28 -4.41 11.88
CA ALA A 319 18.53 -5.79 11.47
C ALA A 319 18.63 -6.75 12.67
N ILE A 320 19.24 -6.31 13.77
CA ILE A 320 19.37 -7.14 14.98
C ILE A 320 18.02 -7.53 15.58
N GLU A 321 17.02 -6.63 15.57
CA GLU A 321 15.70 -6.89 16.16
C GLU A 321 14.99 -8.04 15.44
N VAL A 322 15.28 -8.21 14.14
CA VAL A 322 14.72 -9.27 13.29
C VAL A 322 15.58 -10.54 13.39
N LEU A 323 16.89 -10.39 13.24
CA LEU A 323 17.81 -11.50 13.08
C LEU A 323 18.23 -12.19 14.38
N ARG A 324 18.01 -11.55 15.54
CA ARG A 324 18.32 -12.14 16.85
C ARG A 324 17.65 -13.50 17.05
N ARG A 325 16.45 -13.71 16.49
CA ARG A 325 15.73 -15.00 16.54
C ARG A 325 16.53 -16.16 15.92
N HIS A 326 17.37 -15.87 14.93
CA HIS A 326 18.12 -16.89 14.18
C HIS A 326 19.49 -17.21 14.78
N ARG A 327 19.94 -16.41 15.76
CA ARG A 327 21.20 -16.62 16.48
C ARG A 327 21.11 -17.87 17.36
N THR A 328 22.23 -18.60 17.45
CA THR A 328 22.35 -19.67 18.44
C THR A 328 22.57 -19.10 19.83
N TYR A 329 22.33 -19.91 20.87
CA TYR A 329 22.51 -19.50 22.27
C TYR A 329 23.86 -18.82 22.55
N ARG A 330 24.95 -19.33 21.94
CA ARG A 330 26.32 -18.80 22.12
C ARG A 330 26.45 -17.31 21.73
N TRP A 331 25.69 -16.87 20.74
CA TRP A 331 25.77 -15.54 20.13
C TRP A 331 24.51 -14.70 20.39
N LEU A 332 23.53 -15.23 21.12
CA LEU A 332 22.24 -14.57 21.31
C LEU A 332 22.39 -13.20 22.01
N SER A 333 23.34 -13.11 22.93
CA SER A 333 23.66 -11.91 23.71
C SER A 333 24.78 -11.05 23.10
N SER A 334 25.32 -11.38 21.92
CA SER A 334 26.39 -10.57 21.33
C SER A 334 25.88 -9.19 20.89
N GLU A 335 26.78 -8.22 21.00
CA GLU A 335 26.48 -6.82 20.67
C GLU A 335 26.39 -6.62 19.14
N ILE A 336 25.81 -5.49 18.74
CA ILE A 336 25.62 -5.15 17.32
C ILE A 336 26.96 -4.76 16.69
N GLU A 337 27.83 -4.09 17.47
CA GLU A 337 29.09 -3.50 17.03
C GLU A 337 30.14 -4.55 16.60
N GLU A 338 30.00 -5.79 17.07
CA GLU A 338 30.85 -6.90 16.65
C GLU A 338 30.71 -7.21 15.14
N THR A 339 29.58 -6.83 14.54
CA THR A 339 29.28 -7.13 13.14
C THR A 339 29.63 -5.95 12.24
N LYS A 340 30.55 -6.17 11.30
CA LYS A 340 30.95 -5.14 10.34
C LYS A 340 29.76 -4.79 9.43
N PRO A 341 29.45 -3.49 9.22
CA PRO A 341 28.35 -3.07 8.36
C PRO A 341 28.58 -3.51 6.91
N ALA A 342 27.47 -3.68 6.17
CA ALA A 342 27.53 -4.00 4.75
C ALA A 342 28.12 -2.82 3.95
N LYS A 343 28.81 -3.13 2.85
CA LYS A 343 29.30 -2.10 1.93
C LYS A 343 28.14 -1.50 1.14
N THR A 344 28.05 -0.17 1.13
CA THR A 344 27.05 0.59 0.38
C THR A 344 27.52 0.92 -1.03
N VAL A 345 26.57 1.26 -1.91
CA VAL A 345 26.80 1.64 -3.33
C VAL A 345 25.86 2.77 -3.72
N ASP A 346 26.30 3.72 -4.56
CA ASP A 346 25.55 4.96 -4.82
C ASP A 346 24.88 5.05 -6.23
N TYR A 347 24.98 4.03 -7.09
CA TYR A 347 24.48 4.06 -8.48
C TYR A 347 23.01 3.66 -8.63
#